data_AF-A0A9P6XPP9-F1
#
_entry.id   AF-A0A9P6XPP9-F1
#
_cell.length_a   1.000
_cell.length_b   1.000
_cell.length_c   1.000
_cell.angle_alpha   90.00
_cell.angle_beta   90.00
_cell.angle_gamma   90.00
#
_symmetry.space_group_name_H-M   'P 1'
#
loop_
_entity.id
_entity.type
_entity.pdbx_description
1 polymer ?
#
loop_
_entity_poly.entity_id
_entity_poly.type
_entity_poly.pdbx_seq_one_letter_code
_entity_poly.pdbx_strand_id
1 'polypeptide(L)'
;MSVFNNNNNVDSNATFTLTEEQKEALYQQFAQRYQAEHPNQDASTRRNEIMELPEEIWDELNSSSRNELQSNSKRFIRDTQRYVAGEWTKTPVINKSFMADLKRYGQQFRARSNNHDV
;
A
#
# COMPACT_ATOMS: atom_id res chain seq x y z
N MET A 1 -32.33 20.22 26.11
CA MET A 1 -33.11 19.09 25.58
C MET A 1 -33.32 19.38 24.10
N SER A 2 -32.68 18.61 23.21
CA SER A 2 -32.87 18.77 21.76
C SER A 2 -33.52 17.50 21.23
N VAL A 3 -34.64 17.68 20.53
CA VAL A 3 -35.57 16.63 20.07
C VAL A 3 -35.04 16.05 18.77
N PHE A 4 -34.70 14.76 18.76
CA PHE A 4 -34.38 14.04 17.53
C PHE A 4 -35.69 13.62 16.85
N ASN A 5 -36.05 14.30 15.76
CA ASN A 5 -37.17 13.91 14.92
C ASN A 5 -36.71 12.81 13.94
N ASN A 6 -37.00 11.56 14.27
CA ASN A 6 -36.78 10.41 13.39
C ASN A 6 -37.97 10.24 12.46
N ASN A 7 -37.87 10.74 11.23
CA ASN A 7 -38.72 10.28 10.13
C ASN A 7 -37.87 9.41 9.19
N ASN A 8 -37.96 8.10 9.41
CA ASN A 8 -37.45 7.09 8.50
C ASN A 8 -38.37 7.04 7.26
N ASN A 9 -37.95 7.64 6.16
CA ASN A 9 -38.40 7.25 4.84
C ASN A 9 -37.17 6.76 4.05
N VAL A 10 -36.99 5.45 4.00
CA VAL A 10 -35.86 4.79 3.35
C VAL A 10 -36.20 4.62 1.88
N ASP A 11 -36.01 5.68 1.11
CA ASP A 11 -35.80 5.56 -0.34
C ASP A 11 -34.34 5.13 -0.55
N SER A 12 -34.13 3.82 -0.48
CA SER A 12 -32.91 3.16 -0.92
C SER A 12 -32.72 3.45 -2.40
N ASN A 13 -31.88 4.45 -2.71
CA ASN A 13 -31.19 4.81 -3.97
C ASN A 13 -30.67 6.26 -3.95
N ALA A 14 -30.91 7.03 -2.88
CA ALA A 14 -30.36 8.38 -2.77
C ALA A 14 -28.83 8.32 -2.55
N THR A 15 -28.07 8.72 -3.56
CA THR A 15 -26.66 9.07 -3.39
C THR A 15 -26.59 10.19 -2.37
N PHE A 16 -26.20 9.86 -1.14
CA PHE A 16 -26.03 10.85 -0.07
C PHE A 16 -24.80 11.70 -0.37
N THR A 17 -25.02 12.82 -1.05
CA THR A 17 -24.01 13.85 -1.27
C THR A 17 -24.02 14.82 -0.10
N LEU A 18 -22.95 14.83 0.69
CA LEU A 18 -22.71 15.85 1.70
C LEU A 18 -22.60 17.22 1.03
N THR A 19 -23.23 18.24 1.61
CA THR A 19 -22.99 19.62 1.20
C THR A 19 -21.55 20.03 1.53
N GLU A 20 -21.02 21.04 0.84
CA GLU A 20 -19.67 21.55 1.13
C GLU A 20 -19.52 21.99 2.59
N GLU A 21 -20.58 22.59 3.15
CA GLU A 21 -20.62 22.98 4.56
C GLU A 21 -20.54 21.78 5.51
N GLN A 22 -21.22 20.66 5.19
CA GLN A 22 -21.15 19.44 5.99
C GLN A 22 -19.77 18.77 5.91
N LYS A 23 -19.12 18.81 4.73
CA LYS A 23 -17.74 18.32 4.58
C LYS A 23 -16.77 19.17 5.38
N GLU A 24 -16.90 20.49 5.29
CA GLU A 24 -16.06 21.44 6.04
C GLU A 24 -16.21 21.24 7.55
N ALA A 25 -17.44 21.06 8.05
CA ALA A 25 -17.68 20.76 9.46
C ALA A 25 -17.01 19.44 9.90
N LEU A 26 -17.03 18.40 9.06
CA LEU A 26 -16.33 17.14 9.33
C LEU A 26 -14.81 17.33 9.35
N TYR A 27 -14.25 18.10 8.42
CA TYR A 27 -12.82 18.41 8.40
C TYR A 27 -12.38 19.19 9.64
N GLN A 28 -13.17 20.19 10.06
CA GLN A 28 -12.89 20.95 11.27
C GLN A 28 -12.96 20.07 12.52
N GLN A 29 -13.98 19.23 12.63
CA GLN A 29 -14.11 18.31 13.76
C GLN A 29 -12.95 17.30 13.80
N PHE A 30 -12.55 16.77 12.65
CA PHE A 30 -11.39 15.89 12.53
C PHE A 30 -10.10 16.61 12.97
N ALA A 31 -9.85 17.82 12.47
CA ALA A 31 -8.66 18.60 12.81
C ALA A 31 -8.59 18.90 14.32
N GLN A 32 -9.72 19.23 14.93
CA GLN A 32 -9.81 19.48 16.38
C GLN A 32 -9.49 18.21 17.20
N ARG A 33 -10.06 17.07 16.83
CA ARG A 33 -9.78 15.79 17.53
C ARG A 33 -8.33 15.37 17.37
N TYR A 34 -7.81 15.49 16.14
CA TYR A 34 -6.43 15.15 15.83
C TYR A 34 -5.45 15.99 16.66
N GLN A 35 -5.68 17.29 16.81
CA GLN A 35 -4.86 18.15 17.68
C GLN A 35 -4.98 17.81 19.17
N ALA A 36 -6.17 17.42 19.62
CA ALA A 36 -6.41 17.05 21.02
C ALA A 36 -5.81 15.69 21.40
N GLU A 37 -5.79 14.73 20.47
CA GLU A 37 -5.20 13.40 20.64
C GLU A 37 -3.67 13.43 20.47
N HIS A 38 -3.14 14.41 19.72
CA HIS A 38 -1.71 14.59 19.46
C HIS A 38 -1.19 15.98 19.92
N PRO A 39 -1.34 16.37 21.20
CA PRO A 39 -1.05 17.73 21.67
C PRO A 39 0.44 18.13 21.62
N ASN A 40 1.35 17.17 21.45
CA ASN A 40 2.81 17.37 21.42
C ASN A 40 3.45 16.96 20.08
N GLN A 41 2.67 16.85 18.99
CA GLN A 41 3.22 16.55 17.66
C GLN A 41 3.54 17.83 16.90
N ASP A 42 4.69 18.40 17.24
CA ASP A 42 5.31 19.50 16.50
C ASP A 42 5.51 19.10 15.02
N ALA A 43 5.59 20.07 14.11
CA ALA A 43 5.86 19.80 12.69
C ALA A 43 7.17 19.04 12.45
N SER A 44 8.11 19.11 13.40
CA SER A 44 9.34 18.30 13.49
C SER A 44 9.09 16.84 13.89
N THR A 45 8.11 16.58 14.76
CA THR A 45 7.67 15.25 15.18
C THR A 45 6.88 14.53 14.07
N ARG A 46 6.25 15.25 13.14
CA ARG A 46 5.60 14.63 11.95
C ARG A 46 6.55 13.89 11.01
N ARG A 47 7.84 14.26 10.98
CA ARG A 47 8.90 13.52 10.26
C ARG A 47 9.64 12.54 11.16
N ASN A 48 9.60 12.78 12.47
CA ASN A 48 10.33 12.05 13.51
C ASN A 48 9.39 11.25 14.42
N GLU A 49 8.21 10.85 13.96
CA GLU A 49 7.78 9.47 14.19
C GLU A 49 8.77 8.59 13.43
N ILE A 50 10.01 8.56 13.93
CA ILE A 50 10.71 7.31 14.05
C ILE A 50 9.72 6.52 14.89
N MET A 51 8.82 5.79 14.20
CA MET A 51 8.18 4.63 14.78
C MET A 51 9.30 3.96 15.54
N GLU A 52 9.21 3.88 16.87
CA GLU A 52 10.19 3.13 17.64
C GLU A 52 10.17 1.73 17.04
N LEU A 53 11.14 1.47 16.17
CA LEU A 53 11.24 0.19 15.52
C LEU A 53 11.50 -0.79 16.66
N PRO A 54 10.77 -1.93 16.70
CA PRO A 54 11.03 -2.97 17.68
C PRO A 54 12.52 -3.28 17.75
N GLU A 55 13.02 -3.57 18.96
CA GLU A 55 14.43 -3.83 19.24
C GLU A 55 15.01 -4.89 18.29
N GLU A 56 14.20 -5.88 17.91
CA GLU A 56 14.57 -6.94 16.99
C GLU A 56 14.98 -6.43 15.60
N ILE A 57 14.34 -5.35 15.11
CA ILE A 57 14.70 -4.73 13.82
C ILE A 57 16.06 -4.05 13.94
N TRP A 58 16.34 -3.38 15.06
CA TRP A 58 17.64 -2.76 15.30
C TRP A 58 18.75 -3.80 15.40
N ASP A 59 18.50 -4.88 16.14
CA ASP A 59 19.44 -5.99 16.26
C ASP A 59 19.71 -6.62 14.90
N GLU A 60 18.68 -6.88 14.08
CA GLU A 60 18.86 -7.41 12.74
C GLU A 60 19.68 -6.47 11.85
N LEU A 61 19.42 -5.16 11.89
CA LEU A 61 20.13 -4.16 11.10
C LEU A 61 21.61 -4.05 11.49
N ASN A 62 21.93 -4.17 12.77
CA ASN A 62 23.30 -4.04 13.29
C ASN A 62 24.10 -5.35 13.19
N SER A 63 23.44 -6.50 13.34
CA SER A 63 24.09 -7.82 13.35
C SER A 63 24.22 -8.46 11.97
N SER A 64 23.34 -8.12 11.02
CA SER A 64 23.34 -8.71 9.70
C SER A 64 24.38 -8.09 8.77
N SER A 65 24.95 -8.91 7.90
CA SER A 65 25.77 -8.41 6.80
C SER A 65 24.91 -7.68 5.75
N ARG A 66 25.56 -6.83 4.95
CA ARG A 66 24.91 -6.14 3.82
C ARG A 66 24.19 -7.09 2.86
N ASN A 67 24.77 -8.27 2.61
CA ASN A 67 24.20 -9.26 1.71
C ASN A 67 22.94 -9.91 2.28
N GLU A 68 22.91 -10.16 3.59
CA GLU A 68 21.76 -10.71 4.29
C GLU A 68 20.61 -9.70 4.31
N LEU A 69 20.88 -8.43 4.65
CA LEU A 69 19.88 -7.36 4.59
C LEU A 69 19.30 -7.19 3.18
N GLN A 70 20.15 -7.25 2.14
CA GLN A 70 19.68 -7.17 0.76
C GLN A 70 18.80 -8.37 0.39
N SER A 71 19.16 -9.57 0.83
CA SER A 71 18.38 -10.78 0.61
C SER A 71 17.03 -10.70 1.32
N ASN A 72 17.01 -10.25 2.57
CA ASN A 72 15.79 -10.08 3.37
C ASN A 72 14.86 -9.04 2.74
N SER A 73 15.37 -7.88 2.33
CA SER A 73 14.59 -6.87 1.61
C SER A 73 13.95 -7.41 0.33
N LYS A 74 14.70 -8.16 -0.50
CA LYS A 74 14.15 -8.79 -1.71
C LYS A 74 13.07 -9.81 -1.39
N ARG A 75 13.22 -10.56 -0.30
CA ARG A 75 12.21 -11.50 0.17
C ARG A 75 10.95 -10.77 0.63
N PHE A 76 11.10 -9.75 1.47
CA PHE A 76 10.00 -8.93 1.96
C PHE A 76 9.16 -8.36 0.79
N ILE A 77 9.80 -7.74 -0.21
CA ILE A 77 9.12 -7.20 -1.39
C ILE A 77 8.36 -8.28 -2.17
N ARG A 78 8.93 -9.49 -2.26
CA ARG A 78 8.28 -10.61 -2.95
C ARG A 78 7.04 -11.08 -2.20
N ASP A 79 7.15 -11.18 -0.89
CA ASP A 79 6.13 -11.77 -0.02
C ASP A 79 5.02 -10.74 0.33
N THR A 80 5.30 -9.44 0.14
CA THR A 80 4.31 -8.35 0.28
C THR A 80 3.22 -8.46 -0.79
N GLN A 81 1.96 -8.42 -0.34
CA GLN A 81 0.80 -8.38 -1.24
C GLN A 81 0.74 -7.04 -1.98
N ARG A 82 0.31 -7.08 -3.23
CA ARG A 82 0.18 -5.91 -4.10
C ARG A 82 -1.29 -5.67 -4.38
N TYR A 83 -1.73 -4.42 -4.41
CA TYR A 83 -3.08 -4.09 -4.84
C TYR A 83 -3.03 -3.56 -6.27
N VAL A 84 -3.55 -4.32 -7.24
CA VAL A 84 -3.51 -3.98 -8.67
C VAL A 84 -4.88 -4.31 -9.28
N ALA A 85 -5.41 -3.39 -10.09
CA ALA A 85 -6.68 -3.56 -10.80
C ALA A 85 -7.89 -3.86 -9.90
N GLY A 86 -7.91 -3.32 -8.67
CA GLY A 86 -9.01 -3.52 -7.73
C GLY A 86 -8.93 -4.81 -6.91
N GLU A 87 -7.84 -5.58 -7.06
CA GLU A 87 -7.67 -6.87 -6.36
C GLU A 87 -6.32 -6.97 -5.65
N TRP A 88 -6.32 -7.71 -4.53
CA TRP A 88 -5.10 -8.10 -3.82
C TRP A 88 -4.42 -9.25 -4.57
N THR A 89 -3.26 -8.96 -5.14
CA THR A 89 -2.43 -9.87 -5.93
C THR A 89 -1.13 -10.20 -5.20
N LYS A 90 -0.54 -11.35 -5.52
CA LYS A 90 0.81 -11.72 -5.04
C LYS A 90 1.84 -11.41 -6.11
N THR A 91 3.08 -11.12 -5.71
CA THR A 91 4.17 -10.97 -6.67
C THR A 91 4.29 -12.26 -7.50
N PRO A 92 4.30 -12.19 -8.85
CA PRO A 92 4.39 -13.37 -9.69
C PRO A 92 5.69 -14.12 -9.41
N VAL A 93 5.56 -15.38 -8.98
CA VAL A 93 6.70 -16.28 -8.79
C VAL A 93 6.90 -17.03 -10.09
N ILE A 94 7.95 -16.69 -10.84
CA ILE A 94 8.33 -17.52 -11.99
C ILE A 94 8.94 -18.80 -11.45
N ASN A 95 8.25 -19.92 -11.65
CA ASN A 95 8.76 -21.22 -11.25
C ASN A 95 10.00 -21.55 -12.10
N LYS A 96 11.16 -21.70 -11.43
CA LYS A 96 12.47 -21.81 -12.07
C LYS A 96 12.57 -23.03 -12.99
N SER A 97 11.74 -24.06 -12.79
CA SER A 97 11.65 -25.20 -13.70
C SER A 97 11.31 -24.79 -15.13
N PHE A 98 10.52 -23.72 -15.31
CA PHE A 98 10.10 -23.22 -16.61
C PHE A 98 11.06 -22.17 -17.20
N MET A 99 12.12 -21.76 -16.49
CA MET A 99 13.08 -20.77 -17.01
C MET A 99 13.83 -21.29 -18.24
N ALA A 100 14.13 -22.59 -18.30
CA ALA A 100 14.76 -23.20 -19.46
C ALA A 100 13.83 -23.12 -20.68
N ASP A 101 12.56 -23.45 -20.50
CA ASP A 101 11.56 -23.35 -21.56
C ASP A 101 11.31 -21.90 -21.96
N LEU A 102 11.13 -20.97 -21.02
CA LEU A 102 10.96 -19.54 -21.32
C LEU A 102 12.14 -18.95 -22.10
N LYS A 103 13.38 -19.34 -21.76
CA LYS A 103 14.57 -18.94 -22.52
C LYS A 103 14.57 -19.53 -23.93
N ARG A 104 14.18 -20.80 -24.08
CA ARG A 104 14.06 -21.46 -25.37
C ARG A 104 12.97 -20.80 -26.23
N TYR A 105 11.83 -20.47 -25.63
CA TYR A 105 10.73 -19.72 -26.25
C TYR A 105 11.12 -18.30 -26.66
N GLY A 106 11.80 -17.54 -25.80
CA GLY A 106 12.31 -16.21 -26.17
C GLY A 106 13.31 -16.22 -27.34
N GLN A 107 14.15 -17.26 -27.44
CA GLN A 107 15.10 -17.41 -28.56
C GLN A 107 14.41 -17.74 -29.88
N GLN A 108 13.38 -18.58 -29.88
CA GLN A 108 12.64 -18.92 -31.10
C GLN A 108 11.78 -17.76 -31.63
N PHE A 109 11.28 -16.85 -30.78
CA PHE A 109 10.64 -15.61 -31.26
C PHE A 109 11.66 -14.64 -31.90
N ARG A 110 12.86 -14.51 -31.33
CA ARG A 110 13.94 -13.71 -31.93
C ARG A 110 14.43 -14.28 -33.27
N ALA A 111 14.55 -15.60 -33.39
CA ALA A 111 14.95 -16.25 -34.64
C ALA A 111 13.88 -16.13 -35.74
N ARG A 112 12.59 -16.06 -35.39
CA ARG A 112 11.47 -15.93 -36.34
C ARG A 112 11.30 -14.50 -36.85
N SER A 113 11.68 -13.50 -36.06
CA SER A 113 11.70 -12.08 -36.48
C SER A 113 12.74 -11.79 -37.56
N ASN A 114 13.87 -12.52 -37.57
CA ASN A 114 14.95 -12.30 -38.53
C ASN A 114 14.72 -12.97 -39.90
N ASN A 115 13.62 -13.71 -40.07
CA ASN A 115 13.28 -14.42 -41.30
C ASN A 115 12.10 -13.78 -42.06
N HIS A 116 11.74 -12.53 -41.74
CA HIS A 116 10.67 -11.80 -42.42
C HIS A 116 11.13 -10.50 -43.11
N ASP A 117 12.44 -10.23 -43.13
CA ASP A 117 13.06 -9.10 -43.83
C ASP A 117 14.04 -9.56 -44.92
N VAL A 118 13.57 -10.40 -45.86
CA VAL A 118 14.20 -10.62 -47.17
C VAL A 118 13.13 -10.69 -48.24
#